data_AF-A0AAU7G479-F1
#
_entry.id   AF-A0AAU7G479-F1
#
_cell.length_a   1.000
_cell.length_b   1.000
_cell.length_c   1.000
_cell.angle_alpha   90.00
_cell.angle_beta   90.00
_cell.angle_gamma   90.00
#
_symmetry.space_group_name_H-M   'P 1'
#
loop_
_entity.id
_entity.type
_entity.pdbx_description
1 polymer ?
#
loop_
_entity_poly.entity_id
_entity_poly.type
_entity_poly.pdbx_seq_one_letter_code
_entity_poly.pdbx_strand_id
1 'polypeptide(L)'
;MKKNSEEKKNFNFKAWWSKINEKSFMPLVWLTLLGVIVWIICPLVHLSRVWRIGLVFFIFNSYLSYQIGRIMQIRKLSYWWLLLFPVVFAIAVLIHFAKYNFLLCLVYLSFELFGLWHDDFYKEKK
;
A
#
# COMPACT_ATOMS: atom_id res chain seq x y z
N MET A 1 -51.57 14.49 -8.81
CA MET A 1 -50.73 13.85 -7.76
C MET A 1 -49.98 12.67 -8.37
N LYS A 2 -48.71 12.47 -7.99
CA LYS A 2 -47.75 11.43 -8.43
C LYS A 2 -47.11 11.60 -9.83
N LYS A 3 -45.96 12.28 -9.88
CA LYS A 3 -44.71 11.65 -10.35
C LYS A 3 -43.42 12.44 -10.01
N ASN A 4 -43.36 13.09 -8.84
CA ASN A 4 -42.11 13.59 -8.25
C ASN A 4 -41.37 12.44 -7.52
N SER A 5 -40.95 11.41 -8.24
CA SER A 5 -40.25 10.27 -7.60
C SER A 5 -39.26 9.55 -8.53
N GLU A 6 -38.74 10.23 -9.54
CA GLU A 6 -37.67 9.70 -10.40
C GLU A 6 -36.45 10.64 -10.42
N GLU A 7 -36.14 11.28 -9.29
CA GLU A 7 -34.74 11.63 -8.99
C GLU A 7 -33.97 10.32 -8.75
N LYS A 8 -33.69 9.59 -9.82
CA LYS A 8 -32.73 8.51 -9.80
C LYS A 8 -31.39 9.14 -9.42
N LYS A 9 -30.94 8.80 -8.20
CA LYS A 9 -29.55 8.80 -7.72
C LYS A 9 -28.58 8.47 -8.86
N ASN A 10 -28.21 9.47 -9.66
CA ASN A 10 -26.96 9.43 -10.39
C ASN A 10 -25.89 9.71 -9.34
N PHE A 11 -25.52 8.65 -8.61
CA PHE A 11 -24.35 8.68 -7.75
C PHE A 11 -23.18 9.07 -8.66
N ASN A 12 -22.80 10.36 -8.59
CA ASN A 12 -21.80 10.93 -9.46
C ASN A 12 -20.44 10.39 -9.01
N PHE A 13 -20.12 9.19 -9.51
CA PHE A 13 -18.95 8.41 -9.14
C PHE A 13 -17.71 9.30 -9.19
N LYS A 14 -17.55 10.12 -10.24
CA LYS A 14 -16.43 11.05 -10.39
C LYS A 14 -16.28 12.03 -9.22
N ALA A 15 -17.38 12.62 -8.76
CA ALA A 15 -17.38 13.55 -7.62
C ALA A 15 -17.18 12.84 -6.27
N TRP A 16 -17.61 11.58 -6.14
CA TRP A 16 -17.33 10.76 -4.98
C TRP A 16 -15.84 10.38 -4.92
N TRP A 17 -15.25 9.92 -6.02
CA TRP A 17 -13.84 9.55 -6.13
C TRP A 17 -12.87 10.71 -5.83
N SER A 18 -13.17 11.91 -6.33
CA SER A 18 -12.36 13.10 -6.00
C SER A 18 -12.35 13.40 -4.52
N LYS A 19 -13.51 13.25 -3.86
CA LYS A 19 -13.68 13.53 -2.43
C LYS A 19 -12.97 12.53 -1.52
N ILE A 20 -12.82 11.27 -1.95
CA ILE A 20 -12.01 10.31 -1.19
C ILE A 20 -10.53 10.62 -1.40
N ASN A 21 -10.10 10.91 -2.65
CA ASN A 21 -8.70 11.22 -3.02
C ASN A 21 -8.13 12.46 -2.33
N GLU A 22 -8.99 13.33 -1.79
CA GLU A 22 -8.61 14.52 -1.03
C GLU A 22 -7.98 14.19 0.33
N LYS A 23 -8.19 12.98 0.86
CA LYS A 23 -7.67 12.60 2.18
C LYS A 23 -6.16 12.32 2.13
N SER A 24 -5.40 12.87 3.07
CA SER A 24 -3.94 12.71 3.14
C SER A 24 -3.44 11.26 3.16
N PHE A 25 -4.22 10.29 3.66
CA PHE A 25 -3.82 8.88 3.72
C PHE A 25 -4.12 8.09 2.44
N MET A 26 -4.87 8.64 1.48
CA MET A 26 -5.28 7.92 0.25
C MET A 26 -4.11 7.33 -0.55
N PRO A 27 -2.99 8.07 -0.79
CA PRO A 27 -1.87 7.52 -1.55
C PRO A 27 -1.27 6.25 -0.90
N LEU A 28 -1.32 6.18 0.43
CA LEU A 28 -0.84 5.04 1.21
C LEU A 28 -1.72 3.80 0.96
N VAL A 29 -3.03 4.01 0.99
CA VAL A 29 -4.04 2.98 0.69
C VAL A 29 -3.89 2.51 -0.75
N TRP A 30 -3.68 3.42 -1.70
CA TRP A 30 -3.45 3.09 -3.11
C TRP A 30 -2.21 2.23 -3.32
N LEU A 31 -1.08 2.56 -2.69
CA LEU A 31 0.14 1.76 -2.78
C LEU A 31 -0.04 0.37 -2.15
N THR A 32 -0.74 0.30 -1.03
CA THR A 32 -1.06 -0.98 -0.37
C THR A 32 -1.95 -1.85 -1.26
N LEU A 33 -3.00 -1.26 -1.86
CA LEU A 33 -3.86 -1.92 -2.84
C LEU A 33 -3.06 -2.41 -4.05
N LEU A 34 -2.13 -1.60 -4.54
CA LEU A 34 -1.27 -1.96 -5.66
C LEU A 34 -0.43 -3.20 -5.32
N GLY A 35 0.15 -3.28 -4.12
CA GLY A 35 0.86 -4.48 -3.66
C GLY A 35 -0.04 -5.73 -3.63
N VAL A 36 -1.28 -5.60 -3.16
CA VAL A 36 -2.27 -6.70 -3.14
C VAL A 36 -2.67 -7.13 -4.55
N ILE A 37 -2.92 -6.18 -5.45
CA ILE A 37 -3.28 -6.47 -6.85
C ILE A 37 -2.14 -7.19 -7.56
N VAL A 38 -0.90 -6.69 -7.39
CA VAL A 38 0.29 -7.33 -7.97
C VAL A 38 0.43 -8.76 -7.45
N TRP A 39 0.17 -8.99 -6.15
CA TRP A 39 0.13 -10.33 -5.59
C TRP A 39 -0.89 -11.24 -6.29
N ILE A 40 -2.12 -10.77 -6.51
CA ILE A 40 -3.20 -11.54 -7.18
C ILE A 40 -2.87 -11.83 -8.64
N ILE A 41 -2.22 -10.90 -9.35
CA ILE A 41 -1.86 -11.06 -10.76
C ILE A 41 -0.62 -11.95 -10.94
N CYS A 42 0.30 -11.94 -9.98
CA CYS A 42 1.53 -12.73 -10.00
C CYS A 42 1.33 -14.22 -10.37
N PRO A 43 0.27 -14.92 -9.89
CA PRO A 43 -0.04 -16.27 -10.32
C PRO A 43 -0.38 -16.47 -11.79
N LEU A 44 -0.94 -15.46 -12.45
CA LEU A 44 -1.32 -15.55 -13.86
C LEU A 44 -0.13 -15.50 -14.82
N VAL A 45 1.03 -14.98 -14.40
CA VAL A 45 2.18 -14.74 -15.30
C VAL A 45 3.09 -15.98 -15.44
N HIS A 46 2.67 -17.17 -14.98
CA HIS A 46 3.49 -18.39 -14.99
C HIS A 46 4.91 -18.26 -14.40
N LEU A 47 5.20 -17.21 -13.62
CA LEU A 47 6.49 -17.06 -12.96
C LEU A 47 6.74 -18.21 -11.98
N SER A 48 7.98 -18.70 -11.91
CA SER A 48 8.34 -19.74 -10.93
C SER A 48 8.17 -19.22 -9.49
N ARG A 49 7.89 -20.14 -8.55
CA ARG A 49 7.64 -19.79 -7.15
C ARG A 49 8.79 -18.96 -6.54
N VAL A 50 10.04 -19.27 -6.90
CA VAL A 50 11.24 -18.57 -6.42
C VAL A 50 11.27 -17.12 -6.93
N TRP A 51 11.01 -16.91 -8.23
CA TRP A 51 11.01 -15.58 -8.83
C TRP A 51 9.92 -14.67 -8.27
N ARG A 52 8.75 -15.20 -7.91
CA ARG A 52 7.69 -14.42 -7.27
C ARG A 52 8.11 -13.92 -5.89
N ILE A 53 8.73 -14.78 -5.09
CA ILE A 53 9.18 -14.41 -3.75
C ILE A 53 10.32 -13.39 -3.86
N GLY A 54 11.31 -13.62 -4.73
CA GLY A 54 12.45 -12.72 -4.88
C GLY A 54 12.11 -11.38 -5.54
N LEU A 55 11.54 -11.38 -6.74
CA LEU A 55 11.31 -10.11 -7.45
C LEU A 55 10.10 -9.36 -6.90
N VAL A 56 8.99 -10.06 -6.68
CA VAL A 56 7.72 -9.40 -6.37
C VAL A 56 7.61 -9.13 -4.88
N PHE A 57 7.81 -10.16 -4.05
CA PHE A 57 7.70 -9.95 -2.60
C PHE A 57 8.93 -9.28 -2.03
N PHE A 58 10.14 -9.67 -2.42
CA PHE A 58 11.31 -9.02 -1.85
C PHE A 58 11.57 -7.65 -2.48
N ILE A 59 11.87 -7.57 -3.79
CA ILE A 59 12.29 -6.29 -4.39
C ILE A 59 11.13 -5.30 -4.52
N PHE A 60 10.05 -5.68 -5.20
CA PHE A 60 8.98 -4.75 -5.55
C PHE A 60 8.21 -4.26 -4.32
N ASN A 61 7.81 -5.15 -3.42
CA ASN A 61 7.13 -4.71 -2.19
C ASN A 61 8.05 -3.93 -1.25
N SER A 62 9.36 -4.22 -1.17
CA SER A 62 10.28 -3.39 -0.38
C SER A 62 10.38 -1.97 -0.95
N TYR A 63 10.38 -1.83 -2.28
CA TYR A 63 10.30 -0.52 -2.92
C TYR A 63 9.00 0.20 -2.59
N LEU A 64 7.84 -0.48 -2.66
CA LEU A 64 6.57 0.11 -2.24
C LEU A 64 6.60 0.56 -0.78
N SER A 65 7.14 -0.28 0.11
CA SER A 65 7.34 0.02 1.53
C SER A 65 8.12 1.31 1.73
N TYR A 66 9.25 1.45 1.04
CA TYR A 66 10.04 2.67 1.11
C TYR A 66 9.24 3.92 0.69
N GLN A 67 8.47 3.80 -0.41
CA GLN A 67 7.64 4.90 -0.89
C GLN A 67 6.50 5.26 0.07
N ILE A 68 5.92 4.26 0.74
CA ILE A 68 4.92 4.44 1.79
C ILE A 68 5.50 5.26 2.93
N GLY A 69 6.68 4.88 3.45
CA GLY A 69 7.39 5.62 4.49
C GLY A 69 7.67 7.07 4.11
N ARG A 70 8.16 7.29 2.88
CA ARG A 70 8.46 8.63 2.36
C ARG A 70 7.21 9.50 2.23
N ILE A 71 6.11 8.93 1.74
CA ILE A 71 4.82 9.65 1.65
C ILE A 71 4.28 9.98 3.04
N MET A 72 4.47 9.10 4.03
CA MET A 72 4.11 9.39 5.42
C MET A 72 4.84 10.62 5.96
N GLN A 73 6.14 10.73 5.68
CA GLN A 73 6.95 11.89 6.06
C GLN A 73 6.42 13.17 5.39
N ILE A 74 6.25 13.15 4.06
CA ILE A 74 5.80 14.32 3.28
C ILE A 74 4.40 14.80 3.73
N ARG A 75 3.49 13.86 4.03
CA ARG A 75 2.11 14.19 4.41
C ARG A 75 1.88 14.26 5.92
N LYS A 76 2.94 14.16 6.73
CA LYS A 76 2.92 14.18 8.20
C LYS A 76 1.84 13.25 8.79
N LEU A 77 1.76 12.04 8.26
CA LEU A 77 0.82 11.02 8.72
C LEU A 77 1.28 10.43 10.05
N SER A 78 0.34 9.93 10.85
CA SER A 78 0.65 9.26 12.12
C SER A 78 1.46 7.98 11.90
N TYR A 79 2.42 7.69 12.79
CA TYR A 79 3.25 6.49 12.76
C TYR A 79 2.46 5.17 12.74
N TRP A 80 1.20 5.15 13.22
CA TRP A 80 0.32 3.97 13.13
C TRP A 80 0.09 3.47 11.71
N TRP A 81 0.15 4.37 10.72
CA TRP A 81 -0.02 4.02 9.31
C TRP A 81 1.14 3.19 8.75
N LEU A 82 2.28 3.17 9.44
CA LEU A 82 3.44 2.35 9.09
C LEU A 82 3.13 0.86 9.22
N LEU A 83 2.21 0.49 10.11
CA LEU A 83 1.81 -0.91 10.25
C LEU A 83 0.84 -1.39 9.16
N LEU A 84 0.26 -0.48 8.36
CA LEU A 84 -0.79 -0.86 7.42
C LEU A 84 -0.32 -1.90 6.40
N PHE A 85 0.78 -1.62 5.69
CA PHE A 85 1.27 -2.49 4.64
C PHE A 85 1.86 -3.82 5.18
N PRO A 86 2.71 -3.81 6.24
CA PRO A 86 3.19 -5.05 6.85
C PRO A 86 2.06 -5.94 7.40
N VAL A 87 1.03 -5.36 8.04
CA VAL A 87 -0.09 -6.13 8.60
C VAL A 87 -0.96 -6.71 7.49
N VAL A 88 -1.28 -5.95 6.44
CA VAL A 88 -2.03 -6.46 5.29
C VAL A 88 -1.27 -7.62 4.63
N PHE A 89 0.05 -7.51 4.48
CA PHE A 89 0.86 -8.59 3.95
C PHE A 89 0.93 -9.80 4.91
N ALA A 90 1.03 -9.58 6.22
CA ALA A 90 1.01 -10.65 7.20
C ALA A 90 -0.29 -11.47 7.12
N ILE A 91 -1.44 -10.80 6.96
CA ILE A 91 -2.74 -11.46 6.75
C ILE A 91 -2.73 -12.26 5.44
N ALA A 92 -2.20 -11.70 4.35
CA ALA A 92 -2.06 -12.42 3.09
C ALA A 92 -1.16 -13.66 3.23
N VAL A 93 -0.09 -13.58 4.04
CA VAL A 93 0.80 -14.70 4.31
C VAL A 93 0.08 -15.80 5.09
N LEU A 94 -0.71 -15.45 6.12
CA LEU A 94 -1.49 -16.42 6.89
C LEU A 94 -2.43 -17.26 6.01
N ILE A 95 -3.05 -16.64 5.01
CA ILE A 95 -4.07 -17.27 4.17
C ILE A 95 -3.45 -18.08 3.03
N HIS A 96 -2.40 -17.56 2.40
CA HIS A 96 -1.96 -18.03 1.07
C HIS A 96 -0.50 -18.46 0.96
N PHE A 97 0.34 -18.18 1.97
CA PHE A 97 1.78 -18.40 1.87
C PHE A 97 2.40 -19.20 3.01
N ALA A 98 3.66 -19.60 2.79
CA ALA A 98 4.44 -20.27 3.81
C ALA A 98 4.85 -19.30 4.93
N LYS A 99 4.93 -19.83 6.15
CA LYS A 99 5.24 -19.07 7.38
C LYS A 99 6.57 -18.31 7.32
N TYR A 100 7.56 -18.78 6.56
CA TYR A 100 8.84 -18.07 6.44
C TYR A 100 8.70 -16.69 5.76
N ASN A 101 7.62 -16.44 5.01
CA ASN A 101 7.35 -15.12 4.42
C ASN A 101 6.98 -14.05 5.46
N PHE A 102 6.72 -14.39 6.72
CA PHE A 102 6.55 -13.39 7.79
C PHE A 102 7.80 -12.54 7.99
N LEU A 103 8.99 -13.07 7.70
CA LEU A 103 10.22 -12.30 7.75
C LEU A 103 10.18 -11.07 6.83
N LEU A 104 9.43 -11.15 5.72
CA LEU A 104 9.26 -10.02 4.81
C LEU A 104 8.45 -8.88 5.43
N CYS A 105 7.59 -9.15 6.40
CA CYS A 105 6.88 -8.09 7.14
C CYS A 105 7.88 -7.19 7.89
N LEU A 106 8.90 -7.81 8.51
CA LEU A 106 9.98 -7.09 9.19
C LEU A 106 10.83 -6.28 8.20
N VAL A 107 11.12 -6.87 7.04
CA VAL A 107 11.84 -6.19 5.96
C VAL A 107 11.08 -4.96 5.50
N TYR A 108 9.78 -5.09 5.23
CA TYR A 108 8.92 -3.98 4.79
C TYR A 108 8.87 -2.85 5.83
N LEU A 109 8.67 -3.19 7.10
CA LEU A 109 8.68 -2.22 8.19
C LEU A 109 10.02 -1.47 8.27
N SER A 110 11.14 -2.18 8.06
CA SER A 110 12.48 -1.56 8.01
C SER A 110 12.61 -0.58 6.84
N PHE A 111 12.15 -0.94 5.65
CA PHE A 111 12.17 -0.05 4.48
C PHE A 111 11.24 1.16 4.63
N GLU A 112 10.09 1.00 5.26
CA GLU A 112 9.21 2.12 5.60
C GLU A 112 9.87 3.09 6.58
N LEU A 113 10.55 2.58 7.61
CA LEU A 113 11.32 3.42 8.53
C LEU A 113 12.43 4.18 7.81
N PHE A 114 13.15 3.52 6.89
CA PHE A 114 14.14 4.20 6.06
C PHE A 114 13.52 5.28 5.16
N GLY A 115 12.35 5.01 4.58
CA GLY A 115 11.61 6.00 3.80
C GLY A 115 11.14 7.18 4.65
N LEU A 116 10.74 6.91 5.90
CA LEU A 116 10.26 7.92 6.83
C LEU A 116 11.38 8.83 7.35
N TRP A 117 12.60 8.32 7.46
CA TRP A 117 13.78 9.09 7.89
C TRP A 117 14.58 9.67 6.72
N HIS A 118 14.06 9.57 5.49
CA HIS A 118 14.79 9.97 4.30
C HIS A 118 15.32 11.41 4.40
N ASP A 119 14.46 12.38 4.75
CA ASP A 119 14.90 13.77 4.83
C ASP A 119 15.84 14.05 6.01
N ASP A 120 15.85 13.21 7.05
CA ASP A 120 16.72 13.38 8.21
C ASP A 120 18.16 12.90 7.92
N PHE A 121 18.31 11.90 7.04
CA PHE A 121 19.62 11.44 6.56
C PHE A 121 20.26 12.40 5.55
N TYR A 122 19.44 13.04 4.71
CA TYR A 122 19.91 13.88 3.60
C TYR A 122 19.89 15.39 3.89
N LYS A 123 19.33 15.82 5.03
CA LYS A 123 19.59 17.17 5.54
C LYS A 123 21.04 17.24 6.02
N GLU A 124 21.91 17.73 5.15
CA GLU A 124 23.18 18.32 5.58
C GLU A 124 22.91 19.25 6.76
N LYS A 125 23.51 18.95 7.91
CA LYS A 125 23.52 19.84 9.07
C LYS A 125 24.09 21.18 8.61
N LYS A 126 23.21 22.15 8.34
CA LYS A 126 23.58 23.56 8.24
C LYS A 126 23.78 24.13 9.63
#